data_AF-A0A7T3V5S6-F1
#
_entry.id   AF-A0A7T3V5S6-F1
#
_cell.length_a   1.000
_cell.length_b   1.000
_cell.length_c   1.000
_cell.angle_alpha   90.00
_cell.angle_beta   90.00
_cell.angle_gamma   90.00
#
_symmetry.space_group_name_H-M   'P 1'
#
loop_
_entity.id
_entity.type
_entity.pdbx_description
1 polymer ?
#
loop_
_entity_poly.entity_id
_entity_poly.type
_entity_poly.pdbx_seq_one_letter_code
_entity_poly.pdbx_strand_id
1 'polypeptide(L)'
;MKKIICSMVAAVAAFALVSCASAPKSSKASDVDLSGYTMVTLADPTDYSAAMDVIVLGALENTRLNVLGSAETMTSAEFATNELLLVKYGFIQSAGEATAVVTFIDALTLKPVAACYGTKTLGASGSTDMIKAMQEALKAAQILIKKTAPGYTEEVAAPEQSEEEADVAEEVSEPTDAESVAAEETEA
;
A
#
# COMPACT_ATOMS: atom_id res chain seq x y z
N MET A 1 11.32 -55.64 -7.81
CA MET A 1 10.94 -54.78 -6.65
C MET A 1 11.69 -53.44 -6.62
N LYS A 2 13.02 -53.39 -6.79
CA LYS A 2 13.80 -52.11 -6.84
C LYS A 2 13.38 -51.12 -7.95
N LYS A 3 12.97 -51.60 -9.13
CA LYS A 3 12.52 -50.74 -10.25
C LYS A 3 11.17 -50.04 -10.00
N ILE A 4 10.30 -50.64 -9.17
CA ILE A 4 8.98 -50.09 -8.84
C ILE A 4 9.12 -48.98 -7.79
N ILE A 5 10.06 -49.16 -6.85
CA ILE A 5 10.35 -48.17 -5.81
C ILE A 5 10.98 -46.90 -6.41
N CYS A 6 11.91 -47.02 -7.37
CA CYS A 6 12.46 -45.85 -8.06
C CYS A 6 11.41 -45.09 -8.89
N SER A 7 10.47 -45.79 -9.52
CA SER A 7 9.39 -45.17 -10.31
C SER A 7 8.40 -44.40 -9.43
N MET A 8 8.17 -44.86 -8.20
CA MET A 8 7.25 -44.20 -7.28
C MET A 8 7.88 -42.96 -6.61
N VAL A 9 9.18 -42.98 -6.34
CA VAL A 9 9.93 -41.81 -5.83
C VAL A 9 10.04 -40.70 -6.89
N ALA A 10 10.22 -41.07 -8.16
CA ALA A 10 10.22 -40.10 -9.26
C ALA A 10 8.85 -39.45 -9.48
N ALA A 11 7.75 -40.18 -9.26
CA ALA A 11 6.40 -39.65 -9.40
C ALA A 11 6.03 -38.66 -8.28
N VAL A 12 6.49 -38.88 -7.04
CA VAL A 12 6.23 -37.96 -5.91
C VAL A 12 7.05 -36.68 -6.01
N ALA A 13 8.27 -36.73 -6.58
CA ALA A 13 9.08 -35.54 -6.82
C ALA A 13 8.52 -34.64 -7.94
N ALA A 14 7.74 -35.19 -8.88
CA ALA A 14 7.14 -34.43 -9.97
C ALA A 14 5.88 -33.64 -9.57
N PHE A 15 5.24 -33.98 -8.44
CA PHE A 15 4.05 -33.28 -7.94
C PHE A 15 4.36 -32.05 -7.06
N ALA A 16 5.63 -31.78 -6.74
CA ALA A 16 6.02 -30.71 -5.82
C ALA A 16 6.24 -29.33 -6.48
N LEU A 17 6.01 -29.18 -7.79
CA LEU A 17 6.27 -27.93 -8.53
C LEU A 17 5.01 -27.15 -8.96
N VAL A 18 3.82 -27.52 -8.48
CA VAL A 18 2.55 -26.84 -8.81
C VAL A 18 1.98 -26.09 -7.60
N SER A 19 2.79 -25.34 -6.87
CA SER A 19 2.23 -24.34 -5.96
C SER A 19 3.18 -23.18 -5.69
N CYS A 20 3.19 -22.26 -6.64
CA CYS A 20 3.21 -20.84 -6.34
C CYS A 20 2.39 -20.15 -7.43
N ALA A 21 1.07 -20.28 -7.32
CA ALA A 21 0.19 -19.31 -7.95
C ALA A 21 0.55 -17.98 -7.29
N SER A 22 1.40 -17.22 -7.96
CA SER A 22 1.76 -15.87 -7.56
C SER A 22 0.46 -15.14 -7.24
N ALA A 23 0.41 -14.50 -6.07
CA ALA A 23 -0.68 -13.62 -5.69
C ALA A 23 -1.11 -12.78 -6.89
N PRO A 24 -2.42 -12.50 -7.07
CA PRO A 24 -2.89 -11.70 -8.19
C PRO A 24 -2.08 -10.41 -8.22
N LYS A 25 -1.19 -10.29 -9.22
CA LYS A 25 -0.51 -9.04 -9.53
C LYS A 25 -1.65 -8.04 -9.73
N SER A 26 -1.68 -7.05 -8.83
CA SER A 26 -2.64 -5.95 -8.76
C SER A 26 -3.42 -5.80 -10.07
N SER A 27 -4.71 -6.13 -9.99
CA SER A 27 -5.66 -5.86 -11.06
C SER A 27 -5.40 -4.44 -11.54
N LYS A 28 -4.99 -4.30 -12.81
CA LYS A 28 -5.04 -3.02 -13.53
C LYS A 28 -6.35 -2.35 -13.12
N ALA A 29 -6.29 -1.08 -12.73
CA ALA A 29 -7.46 -0.24 -12.56
C ALA A 29 -8.37 -0.48 -13.77
N SER A 30 -9.35 -1.35 -13.59
CA SER A 30 -10.39 -1.62 -14.57
C SER A 30 -11.10 -0.31 -14.79
N ASP A 31 -11.64 -0.11 -15.98
CA ASP A 31 -12.46 1.03 -16.39
C ASP A 31 -13.61 1.24 -15.38
N VAL A 32 -13.29 1.93 -14.29
CA VAL A 32 -14.15 2.16 -13.13
C VAL A 32 -14.28 3.65 -13.06
N ASP A 33 -15.48 4.12 -13.37
CA ASP A 33 -15.80 5.53 -13.31
C ASP A 33 -16.29 5.89 -11.92
N LEU A 34 -15.53 6.75 -11.24
CA LEU A 34 -15.94 7.35 -9.97
C LEU A 34 -16.46 8.78 -10.15
N SER A 35 -16.54 9.31 -11.38
CA SER A 35 -16.86 10.73 -11.67
C SER A 35 -18.17 11.20 -11.05
N GLY A 36 -19.17 10.30 -10.94
CA GLY A 36 -20.48 10.57 -10.35
C GLY A 36 -20.51 10.67 -8.81
N TYR A 37 -19.42 10.30 -8.13
CA TYR A 37 -19.33 10.41 -6.68
C TYR A 37 -18.65 11.71 -6.25
N THR A 38 -19.27 12.42 -5.32
CA THR A 38 -18.81 13.71 -4.79
C THR A 38 -18.45 13.64 -3.32
N MET A 39 -18.94 12.63 -2.60
CA MET A 39 -18.81 12.48 -1.16
C MET A 39 -18.19 11.14 -0.79
N VAL A 40 -17.50 11.09 0.35
CA VAL A 40 -16.91 9.86 0.86
C VAL A 40 -16.91 9.82 2.39
N THR A 41 -17.14 8.66 2.98
CA THR A 41 -17.01 8.41 4.42
C THR A 41 -16.56 6.97 4.68
N LEU A 42 -16.17 6.65 5.91
CA LEU A 42 -15.89 5.28 6.32
C LEU A 42 -17.20 4.48 6.45
N ALA A 43 -17.22 3.29 5.86
CA ALA A 43 -18.39 2.39 5.87
C ALA A 43 -18.75 1.92 7.29
N ASP A 44 -17.73 1.75 8.12
CA ASP A 44 -17.83 1.35 9.52
C ASP A 44 -16.42 1.57 10.12
N PRO A 45 -16.23 2.40 11.15
CA PRO A 45 -14.98 2.43 11.90
C PRO A 45 -14.90 1.15 12.76
N THR A 46 -14.68 -0.02 12.15
CA THR A 46 -14.55 -1.30 12.89
C THR A 46 -13.09 -1.70 13.10
N ASP A 47 -12.77 -2.05 14.35
CA ASP A 47 -11.64 -2.82 14.93
C ASP A 47 -10.18 -2.49 14.58
N TYR A 48 -9.90 -1.55 13.68
CA TYR A 48 -8.53 -1.04 13.49
C TYR A 48 -8.30 0.26 14.26
N SER A 49 -7.03 0.54 14.55
CA SER A 49 -6.61 1.72 15.30
C SER A 49 -7.19 3.00 14.68
N ALA A 50 -7.75 3.90 15.51
CA ALA A 50 -8.19 5.23 15.11
C ALA A 50 -7.13 6.02 14.33
N ALA A 51 -5.83 5.69 14.51
CA ALA A 51 -4.75 6.27 13.70
C ALA A 51 -4.87 5.93 12.21
N MET A 52 -5.40 4.76 11.86
CA MET A 52 -5.54 4.34 10.47
C MET A 52 -6.73 5.01 9.79
N ASP A 53 -7.83 5.24 10.51
CA ASP A 53 -8.95 6.06 10.03
C ASP A 53 -8.47 7.46 9.62
N VAL A 54 -7.64 8.09 10.46
CA VAL A 54 -7.03 9.39 10.17
C VAL A 54 -6.16 9.35 8.91
N ILE A 55 -5.35 8.29 8.73
CA ILE A 55 -4.51 8.13 7.54
C ILE A 55 -5.35 7.99 6.26
N VAL A 56 -6.39 7.16 6.30
CA VAL A 56 -7.27 6.89 5.15
C VAL A 56 -8.06 8.14 4.78
N LEU A 57 -8.73 8.76 5.77
CA LEU A 57 -9.51 9.98 5.53
C LEU A 57 -8.62 11.14 5.08
N GLY A 58 -7.48 11.37 5.75
CA GLY A 58 -6.55 12.44 5.37
C GLY A 58 -5.97 12.26 3.96
N ALA A 59 -5.76 11.02 3.50
CA ALA A 59 -5.37 10.78 2.12
C ALA A 59 -6.50 11.11 1.12
N LEU A 60 -7.76 10.88 1.49
CA LEU A 60 -8.92 11.19 0.66
C LEU A 60 -9.27 12.68 0.66
N GLU A 61 -8.95 13.42 1.73
CA GLU A 61 -9.10 14.89 1.80
C GLU A 61 -8.27 15.61 0.73
N ASN A 62 -7.19 14.97 0.25
CA ASN A 62 -6.34 15.49 -0.83
C ASN A 62 -6.88 15.14 -2.23
N THR A 63 -8.14 14.74 -2.34
CA THR A 63 -8.80 14.42 -3.61
C THR A 63 -9.97 15.36 -3.90
N ARG A 64 -10.73 15.12 -4.97
CA ARG A 64 -11.94 15.89 -5.28
C ARG A 64 -13.17 15.49 -4.44
N LEU A 65 -13.07 14.43 -3.66
CA LEU A 65 -14.18 13.94 -2.84
C LEU A 65 -14.32 14.84 -1.60
N ASN A 66 -15.54 15.21 -1.27
CA ASN A 66 -15.87 15.82 0.00
C ASN A 66 -15.85 14.72 1.07
N VAL A 67 -14.81 14.72 1.90
CA VAL A 67 -14.69 13.78 3.01
C VAL A 67 -15.66 14.21 4.09
N LEU A 68 -16.76 13.46 4.18
CA LEU A 68 -17.68 13.57 5.28
C LEU A 68 -17.05 12.83 6.46
N GLY A 69 -17.18 13.39 7.67
CA GLY A 69 -16.58 12.84 8.90
C GLY A 69 -17.13 11.46 9.27
N SER A 70 -17.17 11.14 10.57
CA SER A 70 -17.75 9.84 11.01
C SER A 70 -19.19 9.69 10.50
N ALA A 71 -19.47 8.54 9.90
CA ALA A 71 -20.80 8.04 9.52
C ALA A 71 -21.87 8.27 10.61
N GLU A 72 -21.46 8.31 11.89
CA GLU A 72 -22.32 8.54 13.05
C GLU A 72 -22.94 9.94 13.11
N THR A 73 -22.33 10.92 12.43
CA THR A 73 -22.82 12.33 12.42
C THR A 73 -23.66 12.66 11.20
N MET A 74 -23.76 11.72 10.25
CA MET A 74 -24.54 11.91 9.05
C MET A 74 -26.04 11.76 9.31
N THR A 75 -26.79 12.56 8.60
CA THR A 75 -28.23 12.41 8.48
C THR A 75 -28.57 11.26 7.53
N SER A 76 -29.73 10.62 7.73
CA SER A 76 -30.22 9.59 6.82
C SER A 76 -30.38 10.09 5.37
N ALA A 77 -30.46 11.40 5.15
CA ALA A 77 -30.54 11.99 3.82
C ALA A 77 -29.19 11.97 3.08
N GLU A 78 -28.08 12.17 3.79
CA GLU A 78 -26.72 12.15 3.21
C GLU A 78 -26.32 10.74 2.77
N PHE A 79 -26.70 9.72 3.56
CA PHE A 79 -26.54 8.31 3.19
C PHE A 79 -27.38 7.88 1.99
N ALA A 80 -28.49 8.57 1.72
CA ALA A 80 -29.44 8.20 0.67
C ALA A 80 -29.09 8.83 -0.70
N THR A 81 -27.87 9.33 -0.88
CA THR A 81 -27.45 9.95 -2.14
C THR A 81 -26.69 8.97 -3.04
N ASN A 82 -26.90 9.05 -4.35
CA ASN A 82 -26.13 8.29 -5.35
C ASN A 82 -24.67 8.76 -5.48
N GLU A 83 -24.29 9.81 -4.76
CA GLU A 83 -22.99 10.47 -4.89
C GLU A 83 -22.05 10.13 -3.72
N LEU A 84 -22.51 9.29 -2.77
CA LEU A 84 -21.75 8.88 -1.60
C LEU A 84 -21.03 7.55 -1.81
N LEU A 85 -19.72 7.57 -1.58
CA LEU A 85 -18.89 6.38 -1.43
C LEU A 85 -18.70 6.03 0.06
N LEU A 86 -18.89 4.77 0.39
CA LEU A 86 -18.43 4.18 1.64
C LEU A 86 -17.04 3.58 1.40
N VAL A 87 -16.11 3.86 2.29
CA VAL A 87 -14.74 3.34 2.25
C VAL A 87 -14.57 2.30 3.33
N LYS A 88 -14.10 1.12 2.92
CA LYS A 88 -13.66 0.06 3.83
C LYS A 88 -12.21 -0.28 3.52
N TYR A 89 -11.41 -0.44 4.54
CA TYR A 89 -10.01 -0.83 4.37
C TYR A 89 -9.67 -2.06 5.21
N GLY A 90 -8.58 -2.73 4.88
CA GLY A 90 -8.13 -3.91 5.59
C GLY A 90 -6.73 -4.36 5.19
N PHE A 91 -6.21 -5.36 5.89
CA PHE A 91 -4.88 -5.91 5.70
C PHE A 91 -4.93 -7.43 5.48
N ILE A 92 -4.04 -7.91 4.63
CA ILE A 92 -3.73 -9.33 4.45
C ILE A 92 -2.23 -9.46 4.73
N GLN A 93 -1.86 -10.24 5.74
CA GLN A 93 -0.46 -10.59 6.00
C GLN A 93 -0.21 -12.03 5.55
N SER A 94 0.80 -12.21 4.71
CA SER A 94 1.34 -13.50 4.30
C SER A 94 2.81 -13.61 4.72
N ALA A 95 3.39 -14.81 4.66
CA ALA A 95 4.79 -15.04 5.00
C ALA A 95 5.71 -14.26 4.02
N GLY A 96 6.13 -13.07 4.43
CA GLY A 96 7.01 -12.19 3.67
C GLY A 96 6.35 -10.97 3.01
N GLU A 97 5.03 -10.78 3.12
CA GLU A 97 4.35 -9.62 2.52
C GLU A 97 3.18 -9.12 3.39
N ALA A 98 3.09 -7.80 3.53
CA ALA A 98 1.90 -7.08 3.98
C ALA A 98 1.20 -6.47 2.77
N THR A 99 -0.07 -6.84 2.57
CA THR A 99 -0.95 -6.24 1.56
C THR A 99 -2.03 -5.44 2.26
N ALA A 100 -2.26 -4.22 1.81
CA ALA A 100 -3.41 -3.42 2.23
C ALA A 100 -4.40 -3.29 1.08
N VAL A 101 -5.68 -3.18 1.42
CA VAL A 101 -6.76 -2.94 0.46
C VAL A 101 -7.63 -1.78 0.94
N VAL A 102 -7.98 -0.89 0.02
CA VAL A 102 -8.98 0.17 0.18
C VAL A 102 -10.09 -0.08 -0.82
N THR A 103 -11.28 -0.37 -0.33
CA THR A 103 -12.47 -0.70 -1.13
C THR A 103 -13.45 0.47 -1.07
N PHE A 104 -13.90 0.91 -2.23
CA PHE A 104 -14.97 1.89 -2.39
C PHE A 104 -16.27 1.14 -2.68
N ILE A 105 -17.33 1.50 -1.98
CA ILE A 105 -18.64 0.87 -2.03
C ILE A 105 -19.67 1.96 -2.30
N ASP A 106 -20.56 1.73 -3.25
CA ASP A 106 -21.69 2.62 -3.50
C ASP A 106 -22.68 2.55 -2.34
N ALA A 107 -23.00 3.69 -1.72
CA ALA A 107 -23.80 3.72 -0.49
C ALA A 107 -25.25 3.24 -0.68
N LEU A 108 -25.81 3.35 -1.88
CA LEU A 108 -27.20 2.94 -2.14
C LEU A 108 -27.33 1.46 -2.48
N THR A 109 -26.44 0.98 -3.34
CA THR A 109 -26.48 -0.40 -3.82
C THR A 109 -25.71 -1.36 -2.92
N LEU A 110 -24.86 -0.82 -2.04
CA LEU A 110 -23.92 -1.55 -1.19
C LEU A 110 -22.97 -2.47 -1.98
N LYS A 111 -22.78 -2.19 -3.26
CA LYS A 111 -21.88 -2.96 -4.13
C LYS A 111 -20.50 -2.32 -4.14
N PRO A 112 -19.42 -3.11 -4.07
CA PRO A 112 -18.08 -2.58 -4.29
C PRO A 112 -17.97 -2.05 -5.72
N VAL A 113 -17.52 -0.81 -5.87
CA VAL A 113 -17.30 -0.15 -7.16
C VAL A 113 -15.82 -0.17 -7.56
N ALA A 114 -14.92 -0.12 -6.57
CA ALA A 114 -13.49 -0.16 -6.80
C ALA A 114 -12.74 -0.78 -5.62
N ALA A 115 -11.58 -1.37 -5.89
CA ALA A 115 -10.63 -1.79 -4.87
C ALA A 115 -9.21 -1.38 -5.28
N CYS A 116 -8.49 -0.76 -4.37
CA CYS A 116 -7.11 -0.33 -4.55
C CYS A 116 -6.21 -1.12 -3.60
N TYR A 117 -5.09 -1.62 -4.12
CA TYR A 117 -4.18 -2.48 -3.39
C TYR A 117 -2.82 -1.83 -3.24
N GLY A 118 -2.16 -2.10 -2.13
CA GLY A 118 -0.78 -1.72 -1.89
C GLY A 118 -0.04 -2.88 -1.23
N THR A 119 1.21 -3.10 -1.63
CA THR A 119 1.99 -4.26 -1.21
C THR A 119 3.34 -3.85 -0.66
N LYS A 120 3.75 -4.45 0.46
CA LYS A 120 5.10 -4.28 1.00
C LYS A 120 5.66 -5.61 1.46
N THR A 121 6.87 -5.90 1.01
CA THR A 121 7.66 -7.01 1.54
C THR A 121 7.91 -6.78 3.02
N LEU A 122 7.65 -7.79 3.85
CA LEU A 122 7.87 -7.72 5.29
C LEU A 122 9.36 -7.52 5.58
N GLY A 123 9.68 -6.41 6.23
CA GLY A 123 10.98 -6.10 6.81
C GLY A 123 10.99 -6.43 8.31
N ALA A 124 11.82 -5.70 9.07
CA ALA A 124 12.03 -5.97 10.50
C ALA A 124 10.80 -5.68 11.40
N SER A 125 9.75 -4.99 10.92
CA SER A 125 8.60 -4.57 11.71
C SER A 125 7.29 -4.66 10.92
N GLY A 126 6.47 -5.68 11.23
CA GLY A 126 5.20 -5.92 10.53
C GLY A 126 4.19 -4.78 10.64
N SER A 127 4.21 -3.97 11.71
CA SER A 127 3.32 -2.80 11.83
C SER A 127 3.73 -1.67 10.89
N THR A 128 5.03 -1.43 10.73
CA THR A 128 5.56 -0.44 9.80
C THR A 128 5.27 -0.83 8.36
N ASP A 129 5.36 -2.12 8.04
CA ASP A 129 5.10 -2.63 6.70
C ASP A 129 3.61 -2.53 6.33
N MET A 130 2.71 -2.79 7.28
CA MET A 130 1.28 -2.53 7.09
C MET A 130 0.99 -1.06 6.80
N ILE A 131 1.57 -0.11 7.55
CA ILE A 131 1.37 1.33 7.31
C ILE A 131 1.83 1.69 5.89
N LYS A 132 3.01 1.21 5.48
CA LYS A 132 3.54 1.46 4.13
C LYS A 132 2.69 0.82 3.03
N ALA A 133 2.16 -0.38 3.25
CA ALA A 133 1.23 -1.03 2.33
C ALA A 133 -0.06 -0.22 2.19
N MET A 134 -0.60 0.32 3.29
CA MET A 134 -1.78 1.20 3.25
C MET A 134 -1.50 2.48 2.48
N GLN A 135 -0.35 3.12 2.71
CA GLN A 135 0.03 4.32 1.95
C GLN A 135 0.11 4.05 0.45
N GLU A 136 0.57 2.88 0.03
CA GLU A 136 0.59 2.48 -1.39
C GLU A 136 -0.83 2.26 -1.95
N ALA A 137 -1.71 1.61 -1.18
CA ALA A 137 -3.11 1.44 -1.56
C ALA A 137 -3.83 2.80 -1.70
N LEU A 138 -3.54 3.75 -0.81
CA LEU A 138 -4.09 5.10 -0.84
C LEU A 138 -3.57 5.93 -2.02
N LYS A 139 -2.29 5.78 -2.38
CA LYS A 139 -1.76 6.38 -3.62
C LYS A 139 -2.49 5.86 -4.85
N ALA A 140 -2.71 4.55 -4.93
CA ALA A 140 -3.49 3.96 -6.02
C ALA A 140 -4.92 4.50 -6.07
N ALA A 141 -5.56 4.67 -4.90
CA ALA A 141 -6.89 5.26 -4.78
C ALA A 141 -6.93 6.73 -5.26
N GLN A 142 -5.97 7.55 -4.84
CA GLN A 142 -5.84 8.94 -5.29
C GLN A 142 -5.67 9.03 -6.81
N ILE A 143 -4.85 8.14 -7.39
CA ILE A 143 -4.68 8.07 -8.85
C ILE A 143 -6.00 7.70 -9.53
N LEU A 144 -6.73 6.71 -9.03
CA LEU A 144 -8.04 6.33 -9.57
C LEU A 144 -9.03 7.50 -9.54
N ILE A 145 -9.13 8.19 -8.40
CA ILE A 145 -10.03 9.36 -8.23
C ILE A 145 -9.63 10.51 -9.17
N LYS A 146 -8.32 10.74 -9.36
CA LYS A 146 -7.79 11.74 -10.29
C LYS A 146 -8.12 11.38 -11.75
N LYS A 147 -7.92 10.13 -12.15
CA LYS A 147 -8.18 9.65 -13.53
C LYS A 147 -9.65 9.70 -13.91
N THR A 148 -10.53 9.55 -12.92
CA THR A 148 -12.00 9.62 -13.09
C THR A 148 -12.56 11.03 -12.90
N ALA A 149 -11.70 12.04 -12.70
CA ALA A 149 -12.17 13.41 -12.58
C ALA A 149 -12.73 13.89 -13.93
N PRO A 150 -13.87 14.61 -13.94
CA PRO A 150 -14.39 15.23 -15.16
C PRO A 150 -13.33 16.11 -15.83
N GLY A 151 -13.03 15.84 -17.10
CA GLY A 151 -12.02 16.59 -17.85
C GLY A 151 -10.57 16.16 -17.62
N TYR A 152 -10.31 15.03 -16.95
CA TYR A 152 -8.97 14.45 -16.92
C TYR A 152 -8.49 14.10 -18.33
N THR A 153 -7.41 14.76 -18.75
CA THR A 153 -6.60 14.35 -19.91
C THR A 153 -5.34 13.68 -19.37
N GLU A 154 -5.05 12.47 -19.85
CA GLU A 154 -3.81 11.78 -19.48
C GLU A 154 -2.62 12.61 -19.97
N GLU A 155 -1.92 13.26 -19.03
CA GLU A 155 -0.66 13.92 -19.33
C GLU A 155 0.33 12.81 -19.71
N VAL A 156 0.75 12.79 -20.97
CA VAL A 156 1.74 11.83 -21.48
C VAL A 156 3.06 12.16 -20.77
N ALA A 157 3.31 11.47 -19.65
CA ALA A 157 4.56 11.60 -18.92
C ALA A 157 5.70 11.19 -19.86
N ALA A 158 6.60 12.14 -20.13
CA ALA A 158 7.88 11.84 -20.77
C ALA A 158 8.61 10.77 -19.92
N PRO A 159 9.32 9.83 -20.55
CA PRO A 159 9.95 8.72 -19.82
C PRO A 159 10.94 9.30 -18.80
N GLU A 160 10.71 9.01 -17.52
CA GLU A 160 11.64 9.36 -16.45
C GLU A 160 12.97 8.65 -16.71
N GLN A 161 14.02 9.44 -16.86
CA GLN A 161 15.39 8.92 -16.98
C GLN A 161 15.76 8.26 -15.65
N SER A 162 16.17 7.00 -15.75
CA SER A 162 16.71 6.21 -14.64
C SER A 162 17.85 6.97 -13.97
N GLU A 163 17.70 7.26 -12.67
CA GLU A 163 18.81 7.71 -11.85
C GLU A 163 19.80 6.55 -11.71
N GLU A 164 20.97 6.72 -12.33
CA GLU A 164 22.12 5.83 -12.27
C GLU A 164 22.69 5.84 -10.84
N GLU A 165 22.80 4.66 -10.22
CA GLU A 165 23.47 4.48 -8.93
C GLU A 165 24.91 5.01 -9.03
N ALA A 166 25.21 6.05 -8.26
CA ALA A 166 26.57 6.50 -8.06
C ALA A 166 27.31 5.52 -7.14
N ASP A 167 28.24 4.80 -7.77
CA ASP A 167 29.19 3.85 -7.21
C ASP A 167 30.00 4.45 -6.04
N VAL A 168 30.17 3.64 -5.00
CA VAL A 168 30.94 3.95 -3.79
C VAL A 168 32.40 3.64 -4.09
N ALA A 169 33.21 4.66 -4.34
CA ALA A 169 34.66 4.54 -4.35
C ALA A 169 35.24 4.89 -2.97
N GLU A 170 35.57 3.83 -2.25
CA GLU A 170 36.56 3.73 -1.19
C GLU A 170 37.88 4.43 -1.56
N GLU A 171 38.33 5.40 -0.75
CA GLU A 171 39.74 5.82 -0.72
C GLU A 171 40.23 5.77 0.74
N VAL A 172 41.02 4.73 0.98
CA VAL A 172 41.89 4.52 2.14
C VAL A 172 43.07 5.48 2.06
N SER A 173 43.32 6.26 3.11
CA SER A 173 44.67 6.71 3.45
C SER A 173 44.78 7.23 4.89
N GLU A 174 45.34 6.42 5.78
CA GLU A 174 46.24 6.87 6.87
C GLU A 174 47.70 6.74 6.36
N PRO A 175 48.79 7.18 7.06
CA PRO A 175 48.90 7.75 8.43
C PRO A 175 49.91 8.94 8.58
N THR A 176 50.23 9.25 9.86
CA THR A 176 51.44 9.90 10.44
C THR A 176 51.52 11.43 10.45
N ASP A 177 52.03 12.14 11.47
CA ASP A 177 52.43 11.87 12.85
C ASP A 177 52.54 13.23 13.59
N ALA A 178 52.36 13.19 14.91
CA ALA A 178 52.93 14.05 15.97
C ALA A 178 52.94 15.60 15.84
N GLU A 179 52.31 16.29 16.80
CA GLU A 179 53.06 17.08 17.79
C GLU A 179 52.22 17.37 19.07
N SER A 180 52.94 17.38 20.18
CA SER A 180 52.57 17.41 21.60
C SER A 180 51.69 18.57 22.07
N VAL A 181 50.82 18.31 23.06
CA VAL A 181 50.70 19.17 24.26
C VAL A 181 50.51 18.30 25.50
N ALA A 182 51.27 18.67 26.53
CA ALA A 182 51.52 17.96 27.77
C ALA A 182 50.32 17.84 28.72
N ALA A 183 50.44 16.83 29.58
CA ALA A 183 49.66 16.55 30.76
C ALA A 183 49.71 17.67 31.81
N GLU A 184 48.62 17.81 32.56
CA GLU A 184 48.72 17.77 34.02
C GLU A 184 47.41 17.23 34.61
N GLU A 185 47.52 16.11 35.33
CA GLU A 185 46.51 15.63 36.25
C GLU A 185 46.68 16.35 37.59
N THR A 186 45.58 16.60 38.30
CA THR A 186 45.46 16.18 39.72
C THR A 186 44.03 16.42 40.23
N GLU A 187 43.44 15.35 40.76
CA GLU A 187 42.30 15.39 41.66
C GLU A 187 42.74 15.89 43.06
N ALA A 188 41.93 16.76 43.68
CA ALA A 188 41.47 16.71 45.07
C ALA A 188 40.55 17.90 45.38
#